data_AF-A0A914CED8-F1
#
_entry.id   AF-A0A914CED8-F1
#
_cell.length_a   1.000
_cell.length_b   1.000
_cell.length_c   1.000
_cell.angle_alpha   90.00
_cell.angle_beta   90.00
_cell.angle_gamma   90.00
#
_symmetry.space_group_name_H-M   'P 1'
#
loop_
_entity.id
_entity.type
_entity.pdbx_description
1 polymer ?
#
loop_
_entity_poly.entity_id
_entity_poly.type
_entity_poly.pdbx_seq_one_letter_code
_entity_poly.pdbx_strand_id
1 'polypeptide(L)'
;MSPQAWVLFYLHRFIRLSPPYFLMIAFYTWVFPLLTFESGNMATFLSPNNQLNFFCRQHWWTHLLYINNLVHPNEQCFGPGWYLASDMQMYIFTPILLIPLAFNKFLGVGIAALVFIASIAANIATVYKHHYPLTSEFLGPRDPKTTDME
;
A
#
# COMPACT_ATOMS: atom_id res chain seq x y z
N MET A 1 16.35 10.88 -23.59
CA MET A 1 15.45 9.72 -23.35
C MET A 1 14.20 9.90 -24.21
N SER A 2 13.86 8.93 -25.07
CA SER A 2 12.66 9.03 -25.93
C SER A 2 11.37 8.89 -25.10
N PRO A 3 10.32 9.70 -25.35
CA PRO A 3 9.02 9.56 -24.67
C PRO A 3 8.40 8.17 -24.83
N GLN A 4 8.63 7.50 -25.96
CA GLN A 4 8.08 6.16 -26.24
C GLN A 4 8.63 5.10 -25.29
N ALA A 5 9.91 5.21 -24.90
CA ALA A 5 10.53 4.28 -23.96
C ALA A 5 9.90 4.39 -22.57
N TRP A 6 9.56 5.61 -22.13
CA TRP A 6 8.85 5.84 -20.87
C TRP A 6 7.43 5.28 -20.89
N VAL A 7 6.70 5.47 -21.99
CA VAL A 7 5.36 4.88 -22.15
C VAL A 7 5.43 3.36 -22.08
N LEU A 8 6.36 2.73 -22.79
CA LEU A 8 6.54 1.28 -22.76
C LEU A 8 6.92 0.77 -21.36
N PHE A 9 7.80 1.50 -20.67
CA PHE A 9 8.20 1.22 -19.29
C PHE A 9 7.00 1.18 -18.34
N TYR A 10 6.09 2.15 -18.43
CA TYR A 10 4.88 2.17 -17.60
C TYR A 10 3.88 1.08 -17.97
N LEU A 11 3.61 0.91 -19.26
CA LEU A 11 2.64 -0.08 -19.75
C LEU A 11 3.04 -1.51 -19.38
N HIS A 12 4.31 -1.87 -19.54
CA HIS A 12 4.79 -3.22 -19.26
C HIS A 12 4.58 -3.61 -17.79
N ARG A 13 4.83 -2.68 -16.85
CA ARG A 13 4.58 -2.94 -15.43
C ARG A 13 3.09 -3.03 -15.12
N PHE A 14 2.30 -2.11 -15.67
CA PHE A 14 0.86 -2.08 -15.44
C PHE A 14 0.19 -3.38 -15.93
N ILE A 15 0.52 -3.85 -17.14
CA ILE A 15 -0.03 -5.09 -17.70
C ILE A 15 0.43 -6.32 -16.91
N ARG A 16 1.63 -6.30 -16.30
CA ARG A 16 2.12 -7.43 -15.51
C ARG A 16 1.44 -7.52 -14.13
N LEU A 17 1.24 -6.39 -13.44
CA LEU A 17 0.79 -6.38 -12.03
C LEU A 17 -0.73 -6.16 -11.88
N SER A 18 -1.33 -5.33 -12.73
CA SER A 18 -2.74 -4.94 -12.58
C SER A 18 -3.72 -6.10 -12.78
N PRO A 19 -3.56 -7.02 -13.77
CA PRO A 19 -4.51 -8.13 -13.94
C PRO A 19 -4.66 -9.03 -12.70
N PRO A 20 -3.58 -9.59 -12.10
CA PRO A 20 -3.75 -10.40 -10.89
C PRO A 20 -4.26 -9.58 -9.70
N TYR A 21 -3.89 -8.29 -9.60
CA TYR A 21 -4.38 -7.44 -8.52
C TYR A 21 -5.89 -7.15 -8.63
N PHE A 22 -6.38 -6.84 -9.83
CA PHE A 22 -7.80 -6.59 -10.08
C PHE A 22 -8.64 -7.85 -9.89
N LEU A 23 -8.11 -9.02 -10.27
CA LEU A 23 -8.74 -10.31 -9.98
C LEU A 23 -8.82 -10.56 -8.47
N MET A 24 -7.80 -10.19 -7.70
CA MET A 24 -7.87 -10.28 -6.23
C MET A 24 -8.92 -9.35 -5.65
N ILE A 25 -8.97 -8.08 -6.07
CA ILE A 25 -10.01 -7.15 -5.61
C ILE A 25 -11.40 -7.70 -5.96
N ALA A 26 -11.59 -8.21 -7.17
CA ALA A 26 -12.84 -8.82 -7.61
C ALA A 26 -13.23 -10.02 -6.74
N PHE A 27 -12.26 -10.90 -6.46
CA PHE A 27 -12.47 -12.06 -5.60
C PHE A 27 -12.91 -11.64 -4.19
N TYR A 28 -12.18 -10.73 -3.55
CA TYR A 28 -12.51 -10.28 -2.19
C TYR A 28 -13.82 -9.47 -2.12
N THR A 29 -14.20 -8.79 -3.21
CA THR A 29 -15.43 -7.98 -3.23
C THR A 29 -16.68 -8.82 -3.49
N TRP A 30 -16.61 -9.80 -4.40
CA TRP A 30 -17.79 -10.52 -4.90
C TRP A 30 -17.84 -12.00 -4.56
N VAL A 31 -16.70 -12.69 -4.56
CA VAL A 31 -16.64 -14.16 -4.39
C VAL A 31 -16.45 -14.54 -2.92
N PHE A 32 -15.50 -13.90 -2.24
CA PHE A 32 -15.17 -14.18 -0.85
C PHE A 32 -16.37 -14.06 0.10
N PRO A 33 -17.24 -13.02 0.02
CA PRO A 33 -18.44 -12.94 0.85
C PRO A 33 -19.35 -14.17 0.73
N LEU A 34 -19.49 -14.72 -0.49
CA LEU A 34 -20.35 -15.89 -0.75
C LEU A 34 -19.81 -17.16 -0.09
N LEU A 35 -18.49 -17.31 -0.05
CA LEU A 35 -17.83 -18.46 0.60
C LEU A 35 -17.87 -18.36 2.13
N THR A 36 -17.81 -17.14 2.66
CA THR A 36 -17.80 -16.89 4.11
C THR A 36 -19.18 -16.91 4.76
N PHE A 37 -20.26 -16.61 4.02
CA PHE A 37 -21.62 -16.63 4.55
C PHE A 37 -22.09 -18.03 4.98
N GLU A 38 -21.56 -19.10 4.37
CA GLU A 38 -21.89 -20.48 4.75
C GLU A 38 -20.86 -21.11 5.71
N SER A 39 -19.64 -20.57 5.79
CA SER A 39 -18.55 -21.12 6.61
C SER A 39 -18.27 -20.26 7.84
N GLY A 40 -19.18 -20.31 8.82
CA GLY A 40 -19.24 -19.44 10.01
C GLY A 40 -17.99 -19.38 10.93
N ASN A 41 -16.91 -20.11 10.64
CA ASN A 41 -15.65 -20.05 11.38
C ASN A 41 -14.48 -19.43 10.59
N MET A 42 -14.37 -19.65 9.28
CA MET A 42 -13.23 -19.16 8.47
C MET A 42 -13.30 -17.63 8.25
N ALA A 43 -14.52 -17.12 8.10
CA ALA A 43 -14.80 -15.69 7.96
C ALA A 43 -14.25 -14.87 9.14
N THR A 44 -14.37 -15.40 10.35
CA THR A 44 -14.00 -14.73 11.61
C THR A 44 -12.49 -14.69 11.84
N PHE A 45 -11.74 -15.70 11.36
CA PHE A 45 -10.27 -15.71 11.42
C PHE A 45 -9.63 -14.73 10.43
N LEU A 46 -10.21 -14.60 9.24
CA LEU A 46 -9.70 -13.70 8.20
C LEU A 46 -10.23 -12.27 8.37
N SER A 47 -11.44 -12.11 8.90
CA SER A 47 -12.09 -10.83 9.18
C SER A 47 -12.87 -10.91 10.50
N PRO A 48 -12.23 -10.60 11.64
CA PRO A 48 -12.98 -10.34 12.86
C PRO A 48 -14.02 -9.27 12.53
N ASN A 49 -15.31 -9.56 12.74
CA ASN A 49 -16.43 -8.64 12.50
C ASN A 49 -16.84 -8.34 11.03
N ASN A 50 -16.47 -9.15 10.03
CA ASN A 50 -16.85 -8.92 8.61
C ASN A 50 -16.41 -7.56 8.01
N GLN A 51 -15.56 -6.81 8.69
CA GLN A 51 -15.11 -5.48 8.25
C GLN A 51 -14.43 -5.50 6.88
N LEU A 52 -13.63 -6.53 6.56
CA LEU A 52 -12.97 -6.66 5.25
C LEU A 52 -13.97 -6.69 4.09
N ASN A 53 -15.08 -7.41 4.23
CA ASN A 53 -16.11 -7.49 3.20
C ASN A 53 -16.79 -6.14 2.96
N PHE A 54 -17.02 -5.38 4.04
CA PHE A 54 -17.60 -4.05 3.98
C PHE A 54 -16.64 -3.06 3.31
N PHE A 55 -15.38 -3.02 3.74
CA PHE A 55 -14.35 -2.14 3.19
C PHE A 55 -14.07 -2.44 1.72
N CYS A 56 -14.00 -3.71 1.31
CA CYS A 56 -13.86 -4.09 -0.09
C CYS A 56 -15.01 -3.55 -0.95
N ARG A 57 -16.27 -3.76 -0.54
CA ARG A 57 -17.43 -3.31 -1.31
C ARG A 57 -17.55 -1.79 -1.40
N GLN A 58 -17.11 -1.07 -0.38
CA GLN A 58 -17.16 0.39 -0.36
C GLN A 58 -15.98 1.04 -1.09
N HIS A 59 -14.78 0.46 -0.98
CA HIS A 59 -13.53 1.10 -1.41
C HIS A 59 -12.78 0.38 -2.55
N TRP A 60 -13.37 -0.64 -3.19
CA TRP A 60 -12.75 -1.35 -4.33
C TRP A 60 -12.18 -0.41 -5.41
N TRP A 61 -12.85 0.72 -5.68
CA TRP A 61 -12.42 1.69 -6.68
C TRP A 61 -11.10 2.37 -6.30
N THR A 62 -10.87 2.61 -5.01
CA THR A 62 -9.59 3.20 -4.52
C THR A 62 -8.43 2.23 -4.71
N HIS A 63 -8.69 0.93 -4.59
CA HIS A 63 -7.71 -0.10 -4.87
C HIS A 63 -7.40 -0.19 -6.37
N LEU A 64 -8.38 -0.06 -7.26
CA LEU A 64 -8.13 -0.04 -8.71
C LEU A 64 -7.26 1.14 -9.16
N LEU A 65 -7.42 2.29 -8.49
CA LEU A 65 -6.65 3.49 -8.75
C LEU A 65 -5.30 3.51 -8.01
N TYR A 66 -4.97 2.49 -7.20
CA TYR A 66 -3.77 2.45 -6.37
C TYR A 66 -3.63 3.65 -5.41
N ILE A 67 -4.74 4.12 -4.84
CA ILE A 67 -4.79 5.24 -3.88
C ILE A 67 -5.38 4.85 -2.51
N ASN A 68 -5.68 3.57 -2.31
CA ASN A 68 -6.25 3.04 -1.07
C ASN A 68 -5.38 3.34 0.18
N ASN A 69 -4.06 3.44 0.02
CA ASN A 69 -3.15 3.81 1.11
C ASN A 69 -3.21 5.30 1.51
N LEU A 70 -3.74 6.17 0.64
CA LEU A 70 -3.82 7.62 0.89
C LEU A 70 -5.19 8.04 1.39
N VAL A 71 -6.25 7.45 0.84
CA VAL A 71 -7.63 7.85 1.17
C VAL A 71 -8.13 7.08 2.39
N HIS A 72 -7.89 5.78 2.46
CA HIS A 72 -8.45 4.89 3.47
C HIS A 72 -7.37 3.94 4.04
N PRO A 73 -6.36 4.46 4.75
CA PRO A 73 -5.23 3.65 5.21
C PRO A 73 -5.63 2.48 6.11
N ASN A 74 -6.68 2.65 6.92
CA ASN A 74 -7.15 1.64 7.87
C ASN A 74 -8.22 0.69 7.30
N GLU A 75 -8.79 0.99 6.14
CA GLU A 75 -9.93 0.25 5.55
C GLU A 75 -9.46 -0.49 4.30
N GLN A 76 -8.46 -1.36 4.47
CA GLN A 76 -7.89 -2.12 3.37
C GLN A 76 -8.77 -3.30 3.00
N CYS A 77 -9.05 -3.46 1.71
CA CYS A 77 -9.77 -4.63 1.18
C CYS A 77 -8.93 -5.92 1.22
N PHE A 78 -7.63 -5.79 0.98
CA PHE A 78 -6.70 -6.92 0.90
C PHE A 78 -5.40 -6.51 1.61
N GLY A 79 -4.88 -7.39 2.48
CA GLY A 79 -3.72 -7.08 3.33
C GLY A 79 -2.51 -6.53 2.56
N PRO A 80 -2.01 -7.21 1.51
CA PRO A 80 -0.94 -6.67 0.65
C PRO A 80 -1.34 -5.48 -0.25
N GLY A 81 -2.60 -5.08 -0.29
CA GLY A 81 -3.10 -4.03 -1.20
C GLY A 81 -2.49 -2.65 -0.95
N TRP A 82 -2.19 -2.29 0.29
CA TRP A 82 -1.51 -1.02 0.61
C TRP A 82 -0.07 -0.99 0.06
N TYR A 83 0.60 -2.15 0.05
CA TYR A 83 1.95 -2.30 -0.47
C TYR A 83 1.95 -2.17 -1.99
N LEU A 84 1.02 -2.84 -2.69
CA LEU A 84 0.88 -2.72 -4.14
C LEU A 84 0.60 -1.28 -4.60
N ALA A 85 -0.23 -0.55 -3.85
CA ALA A 85 -0.48 0.87 -4.11
C ALA A 85 0.78 1.72 -3.98
N SER A 86 1.53 1.50 -2.90
CA SER A 86 2.78 2.22 -2.63
C SER A 86 3.84 1.90 -3.69
N ASP A 87 3.92 0.66 -4.13
CA ASP A 87 4.83 0.18 -5.17
C ASP A 87 4.56 0.84 -6.54
N MET A 88 3.30 1.00 -6.92
CA MET A 88 2.93 1.73 -8.14
C MET A 88 3.25 3.23 -8.03
N GLN A 89 3.01 3.85 -6.88
CA GLN A 89 3.34 5.26 -6.64
C GLN A 89 4.85 5.49 -6.76
N MET A 90 5.68 4.65 -6.12
CA MET A 90 7.14 4.71 -6.25
C MET A 90 7.61 4.52 -7.70
N TYR A 91 6.93 3.67 -8.46
CA TYR A 91 7.26 3.50 -9.87
C TYR A 91 6.99 4.76 -10.71
N ILE A 92 5.87 5.43 -10.47
CA ILE A 92 5.54 6.70 -11.13
C ILE A 92 6.58 7.78 -10.81
N PHE A 93 7.13 7.79 -9.59
CA PHE A 93 8.18 8.73 -9.19
C PHE A 93 9.59 8.33 -9.64
N THR A 94 9.79 7.14 -10.19
CA THR A 94 11.10 6.64 -10.62
C THR A 94 11.85 7.56 -11.61
N PRO A 95 11.21 8.24 -12.58
CA PRO A 95 11.92 9.17 -13.47
C PRO A 95 12.57 10.35 -12.76
N ILE A 96 12.04 10.77 -11.60
CA ILE A 96 12.63 11.86 -10.81
C ILE A 96 14.02 11.47 -10.31
N LEU A 97 14.27 10.17 -10.10
CA LEU A 97 15.58 9.65 -9.73
C LEU A 97 16.44 9.31 -10.95
N LEU A 98 15.85 8.65 -11.96
CA LEU A 98 16.58 8.15 -13.12
C LEU A 98 17.01 9.25 -14.09
N ILE A 99 16.18 10.26 -14.32
CA ILE A 99 16.48 11.34 -15.28
C ILE A 99 17.70 12.16 -14.82
N PRO A 100 17.74 12.71 -13.59
CA PRO A 100 18.90 13.48 -13.14
C PRO A 100 20.18 12.65 -13.08
N LEU A 101 20.07 11.37 -12.71
CA LEU A 101 21.20 10.45 -12.67
C LEU A 101 21.78 10.18 -14.07
N ALA A 102 20.93 10.11 -15.10
CA ALA A 102 21.35 9.96 -16.48
C ALA A 102 22.05 11.22 -17.03
N PHE A 103 21.68 12.41 -16.55
CA PHE A 103 22.33 13.66 -16.96
C PHE A 103 23.65 13.92 -16.21
N ASN A 104 23.65 13.76 -14.89
CA ASN A 104 24.84 13.96 -14.07
C ASN A 104 24.79 13.04 -12.84
N LYS A 105 25.79 12.17 -12.71
CA LYS A 105 25.89 11.21 -11.61
C LYS A 105 25.86 11.89 -10.25
N PHE A 106 26.54 13.03 -10.09
CA PHE A 106 26.58 13.76 -8.82
C PHE A 106 25.22 14.38 -8.47
N LEU A 107 24.50 14.90 -9.47
CA LEU A 107 23.15 15.45 -9.27
C LEU A 107 22.17 14.34 -8.87
N GLY A 108 22.18 13.22 -9.59
CA GLY A 108 21.32 12.08 -9.27
C GLY A 108 21.58 11.51 -7.88
N VAL A 109 22.85 11.34 -7.50
CA VAL A 109 23.22 10.88 -6.15
C VAL A 109 22.82 11.90 -5.08
N GLY A 110 22.98 13.20 -5.34
CA GLY A 110 22.54 14.26 -4.44
C GLY A 110 21.03 14.23 -4.18
N ILE A 111 20.23 14.09 -5.24
CA ILE A 111 18.76 13.99 -5.14
C ILE A 111 18.36 12.71 -4.39
N ALA A 112 18.99 11.57 -4.71
CA ALA A 112 18.71 10.30 -4.02
C ALA A 112 19.03 10.39 -2.52
N ALA A 113 20.18 10.99 -2.16
CA ALA A 113 20.57 11.20 -0.77
C ALA A 113 19.58 12.13 -0.03
N LEU A 114 19.13 13.21 -0.69
CA LEU A 114 18.13 14.12 -0.14
C LEU A 114 16.80 13.40 0.15
N VAL A 115 16.29 12.63 -0.82
CA VAL A 115 15.05 11.85 -0.66
C VAL A 115 15.19 10.82 0.46
N PHE A 116 16.34 10.16 0.54
CA PHE A 116 16.63 9.18 1.60
C PHE A 116 16.63 9.82 2.99
N ILE A 117 17.33 10.95 3.17
CA ILE A 117 17.36 11.69 4.44
C ILE A 117 15.97 12.20 4.79
N ALA A 118 15.22 12.73 3.81
CA ALA A 118 13.85 13.20 4.03
C ALA A 118 12.92 12.06 4.47
N SER A 119 13.07 10.86 3.90
CA SER A 119 12.31 9.67 4.29
C SER A 119 12.62 9.25 5.74
N ILE A 120 13.89 9.23 6.13
CA ILE A 120 14.29 8.94 7.51
C ILE A 120 13.69 9.97 8.47
N ALA A 121 13.85 11.26 8.16
CA ALA A 121 13.34 12.34 9.00
C ALA A 121 11.81 12.27 9.15
N ALA A 122 11.08 11.98 8.06
CA ALA A 122 9.63 11.82 8.09
C ALA A 122 9.20 10.64 8.96
N ASN A 123 9.85 9.47 8.83
CA ASN A 123 9.55 8.30 9.67
C ASN A 123 9.85 8.56 11.15
N ILE A 124 10.95 9.23 11.45
CA ILE A 124 11.28 9.62 12.83
C ILE A 124 10.21 10.57 13.38
N ALA A 125 9.82 11.59 12.61
CA ALA A 125 8.80 12.55 13.01
C ALA A 125 7.43 11.90 13.25
N THR A 126 7.02 10.94 12.41
CA THR A 126 5.76 10.22 12.60
C THR A 126 5.78 9.34 13.85
N VAL A 127 6.90 8.67 14.15
CA VAL A 127 7.06 7.88 15.39
C VAL A 127 6.96 8.77 16.61
N TYR A 128 7.65 9.92 16.64
CA TYR A 128 7.59 10.85 17.78
C TYR A 128 6.20 11.46 17.97
N LYS A 129 5.46 11.70 16.88
CA LYS A 129 4.11 12.30 16.96
C LYS A 129 3.05 11.28 17.36
N HIS A 130 3.07 10.10 16.76
CA HIS A 130 2.00 9.10 16.88
C HIS A 130 2.28 8.00 17.91
N HIS A 131 3.46 8.00 18.54
CA HIS A 131 3.84 7.05 19.59
C HIS A 131 3.56 5.58 19.19
N TYR A 132 3.99 5.20 17.98
CA TYR A 132 3.73 3.86 17.46
C TYR A 132 4.32 2.78 18.38
N PRO A 133 3.58 1.67 18.61
CA PRO A 133 4.07 0.58 19.44
C PRO A 133 5.28 -0.10 18.80
N LEU A 134 6.22 -0.56 19.64
CA LEU A 134 7.45 -1.24 19.20
C LEU A 134 7.20 -2.60 18.54
N THR A 135 6.01 -3.17 18.74
CA THR A 135 5.60 -4.49 18.22
C THR A 135 4.17 -4.42 17.69
N SER A 136 3.93 -5.04 16.53
CA SER A 136 2.57 -5.31 16.06
C SER A 136 1.90 -6.31 17.00
N GLU A 137 0.63 -6.08 17.30
CA GLU A 137 -0.18 -6.78 18.33
C GLU A 137 -0.39 -8.29 18.09
N PHE A 138 0.27 -8.89 17.10
CA PHE A 138 -0.03 -10.26 16.67
C PHE A 138 0.37 -11.33 17.71
N LEU A 139 1.45 -11.12 18.47
CA LEU A 139 1.94 -12.07 19.49
C LEU A 139 2.61 -11.43 20.72
N GLY A 140 2.56 -10.09 20.86
CA GLY A 140 3.27 -9.34 21.90
C GLY A 140 2.35 -8.72 22.96
N PRO A 141 2.85 -8.42 24.17
CA PRO A 141 2.09 -7.66 25.17
C PRO A 141 1.71 -6.28 24.62
N ARG A 142 0.44 -5.88 24.76
CA ARG A 142 -0.01 -4.52 24.44
C ARG A 142 0.64 -3.52 25.41
N ASP A 143 1.15 -2.41 24.86
CA ASP A 143 1.58 -1.28 25.67
C ASP A 143 0.33 -0.60 26.27
N PRO A 144 0.24 -0.40 27.59
CA PRO A 144 -0.94 0.21 28.22
C PRO A 144 -1.27 1.60 27.65
N LYS A 145 -0.30 2.33 27.08
CA LYS A 145 -0.53 3.67 26.50
C LYS A 145 -1.28 3.67 25.17
N THR A 146 -1.41 2.53 24.50
CA THR A 146 -2.12 2.42 23.21
C THR A 146 -3.57 1.95 23.34
N THR A 147 -4.02 1.58 24.54
CA THR A 147 -5.37 1.04 24.82
C THR A 147 -6.48 2.07 24.70
N ASP A 148 -6.17 3.36 24.88
CA ASP A 148 -7.16 4.46 24.94
C ASP A 148 -7.33 5.20 23.60
N MET A 149 -6.73 4.70 22.51
CA MET A 149 -6.74 5.34 21.19
C MET A 149 -7.70 4.68 20.17
N GLU A 150 -8.55 3.75 20.61
CA GLU A 150 -9.65 3.14 19.82
C GLU A 150 -10.97 3.90 19.98
#